data_AF-A0A5C7UDR0-F1
#
_entry.id   AF-A0A5C7UDR0-F1
#
_cell.length_a   1.000
_cell.length_b   1.000
_cell.length_c   1.000
_cell.angle_alpha   90.00
_cell.angle_beta   90.00
_cell.angle_gamma   90.00
#
_symmetry.space_group_name_H-M   'P 1'
#
loop_
_entity.id
_entity.type
_entity.pdbx_description
1 polymer ?
#
loop_
_entity_poly.entity_id
_entity_poly.type
_entity_poly.pdbx_seq_one_letter_code
_entity_poly.pdbx_strand_id
1 'polypeptide(L)'
;MKRLIIQLWQANLAQPQLAATPFFFASAAAAMDMHVEVHVLGASIEMFVKNNDKRHQAIPPLNRKLSEFIDDAVRTGVKFYACSTAMRDRNLELSDLTEGFGEVIGMVTMLDRATQDNTTVLTF
;
A
#
# COMPACT_ATOMS: atom_id res chain seq x y z
N MET A 1 -8.50 19.86 3.15
CA MET A 1 -8.14 18.59 3.81
C MET A 1 -6.72 18.22 3.44
N LYS A 2 -5.85 17.86 4.39
CA LYS A 2 -4.47 17.44 4.08
C LYS A 2 -4.49 16.04 3.45
N ARG A 3 -3.62 15.78 2.47
CA ARG A 3 -3.46 14.48 1.84
C ARG A 3 -2.07 13.90 2.16
N LEU A 4 -2.03 12.63 2.53
CA LEU A 4 -0.80 11.84 2.61
C LEU A 4 -0.82 10.78 1.51
N ILE A 5 0.24 10.70 0.72
CA ILE A 5 0.48 9.60 -0.20
C ILE A 5 1.66 8.80 0.32
N ILE A 6 1.45 7.50 0.50
CA ILE A 6 2.52 6.55 0.76
C ILE A 6 2.83 5.84 -0.56
N GLN A 7 4.02 6.09 -1.09
CA GLN A 7 4.56 5.32 -2.20
C GLN A 7 5.24 4.08 -1.64
N LEU A 8 4.58 2.93 -1.80
CA LEU A 8 5.04 1.65 -1.28
C LEU A 8 5.84 0.91 -2.36
N TRP A 9 7.15 1.03 -2.35
CA TRP A 9 8.06 0.45 -3.36
C TRP A 9 9.13 -0.48 -2.78
N GLN A 10 9.77 -0.12 -1.66
CA GLN A 10 10.88 -0.91 -1.09
C GLN A 10 10.36 -2.04 -0.20
N ALA A 11 9.24 -1.83 0.51
CA ALA A 11 8.55 -2.88 1.26
C ALA A 11 7.94 -3.94 0.33
N ASN A 12 8.51 -5.15 0.34
CA ASN A 12 8.04 -6.28 -0.46
C ASN A 12 8.30 -7.61 0.27
N LEU A 13 7.88 -8.72 -0.33
CA LEU A 13 7.98 -10.05 0.27
C LEU A 13 9.42 -10.55 0.47
N ALA A 14 10.42 -9.98 -0.21
CA ALA A 14 11.83 -10.28 0.01
C ALA A 14 12.43 -9.48 1.19
N GLN A 15 11.80 -8.37 1.59
CA GLN A 15 12.19 -7.53 2.72
C GLN A 15 11.00 -7.22 3.64
N PRO A 16 10.36 -8.25 4.22
CA PRO A 16 9.14 -8.10 5.04
C PRO A 16 9.29 -7.16 6.24
N GLN A 17 10.50 -7.06 6.81
CA GLN A 17 10.80 -6.19 7.95
C GLN A 17 10.55 -4.70 7.67
N LEU A 18 10.52 -4.30 6.40
CA LEU A 18 10.26 -2.91 6.01
C LEU A 18 8.76 -2.59 5.91
N ALA A 19 7.89 -3.60 5.95
CA ALA A 19 6.48 -3.43 5.60
C ALA A 19 5.61 -2.86 6.73
N ALA A 20 5.98 -3.00 8.00
CA ALA A 20 5.15 -2.52 9.10
C ALA A 20 5.05 -0.97 9.14
N THR A 21 6.18 -0.30 8.99
CA THR A 21 6.29 1.17 9.10
C THR A 21 5.35 1.95 8.17
N PRO A 22 5.27 1.68 6.85
CA PRO A 22 4.36 2.42 5.97
C PRO A 22 2.90 2.29 6.41
N PHE A 23 2.45 1.12 6.85
CA PHE A 23 1.07 0.94 7.32
C PHE A 23 0.80 1.66 8.64
N PHE A 24 1.78 1.77 9.53
CA PHE A 24 1.66 2.61 10.73
C PHE A 24 1.51 4.09 10.41
N PHE A 25 2.31 4.62 9.47
CA PHE A 25 2.14 6.00 8.99
C PHE A 25 0.76 6.21 8.37
N ALA A 26 0.27 5.25 7.58
CA ALA A 26 -1.04 5.33 6.96
C ALA A 26 -2.16 5.40 8.01
N SER A 27 -2.16 4.49 8.98
CA SER A 27 -3.17 4.44 10.04
C SER A 27 -3.10 5.65 10.96
N ALA A 28 -1.91 6.13 11.31
CA ALA A 28 -1.74 7.33 12.13
C ALA A 28 -2.27 8.59 11.41
N ALA A 29 -1.95 8.75 10.12
CA ALA A 29 -2.47 9.87 9.33
C ALA A 29 -3.99 9.81 9.15
N ALA A 30 -4.56 8.62 8.96
CA ALA A 30 -6.00 8.43 8.90
C ALA A 30 -6.68 8.83 10.23
N ALA A 31 -6.09 8.48 11.38
CA ALA A 31 -6.56 8.89 12.70
C ALA A 31 -6.44 10.41 12.95
N MET A 32 -5.65 11.12 12.16
CA MET A 32 -5.54 12.59 12.16
C MET A 32 -6.48 13.26 11.14
N ASP A 33 -7.50 12.54 10.64
CA ASP A 33 -8.46 13.00 9.64
C ASP A 33 -7.82 13.46 8.31
N MET A 34 -6.67 12.88 7.95
CA MET A 34 -6.04 13.10 6.64
C MET A 34 -6.66 12.17 5.58
N HIS A 35 -6.66 12.63 4.32
CA HIS A 35 -6.93 11.75 3.19
C HIS A 35 -5.68 10.93 2.87
N VAL A 36 -5.71 9.62 3.13
CA VAL A 36 -4.55 8.75 2.96
C VAL A 36 -4.70 7.84 1.74
N GLU A 37 -3.72 7.91 0.86
CA GLU A 37 -3.56 6.99 -0.27
C GLU A 37 -2.28 6.17 -0.10
N VAL A 38 -2.33 4.88 -0.43
CA VAL A 38 -1.16 4.01 -0.59
C VAL A 38 -1.07 3.63 -2.05
N HIS A 39 -0.05 4.12 -2.73
CA HIS A 39 0.28 3.75 -4.11
C HIS A 39 1.19 2.53 -4.03
N VAL A 40 0.71 1.38 -4.50
CA VAL A 40 1.42 0.10 -4.42
C VAL A 40 2.20 -0.13 -5.71
N LEU A 41 3.54 -0.04 -5.63
CA LEU A 41 4.44 -0.08 -6.78
C LEU A 41 5.28 -1.36 -6.83
N GLY A 42 5.65 -1.78 -8.04
CA GLY A 42 6.61 -2.86 -8.25
C GLY A 42 6.26 -4.15 -7.51
N ALA A 43 7.24 -4.75 -6.84
CA ALA A 43 7.07 -6.01 -6.10
C ALA A 43 6.17 -5.93 -4.87
N SER A 44 5.88 -4.72 -4.38
CA SER A 44 5.00 -4.51 -3.24
C SER A 44 3.58 -5.05 -3.49
N ILE A 45 3.15 -5.12 -4.76
CA ILE A 45 1.83 -5.65 -5.13
C ILE A 45 1.63 -7.10 -4.71
N GLU A 46 2.71 -7.88 -4.62
CA GLU A 46 2.66 -9.29 -4.26
C GLU A 46 2.19 -9.51 -2.81
N MET A 47 2.35 -8.52 -1.93
CA MET A 47 1.85 -8.55 -0.55
C MET A 47 0.31 -8.55 -0.48
N PHE A 48 -0.35 -8.16 -1.58
CA PHE A 48 -1.79 -8.02 -1.68
C PHE A 48 -2.45 -9.13 -2.50
N VAL A 49 -1.70 -10.08 -3.07
CA VAL A 49 -2.29 -11.18 -3.86
C VAL A 49 -2.99 -12.16 -2.91
N LYS A 50 -4.28 -12.45 -3.15
CA LYS A 50 -5.14 -13.26 -2.25
C LYS A 50 -4.54 -14.65 -1.96
N ASN A 51 -4.03 -15.31 -2.99
CA ASN A 51 -3.55 -16.69 -2.94
C ASN A 51 -2.03 -16.77 -2.73
N ASN A 52 -1.43 -15.78 -2.08
CA ASN A 52 0.01 -15.76 -1.82
C ASN A 52 0.29 -15.94 -0.32
N ASP A 53 0.58 -17.16 0.11
CA ASP A 53 0.84 -17.49 1.52
C ASP A 53 1.97 -16.69 2.15
N LYS A 54 2.93 -16.19 1.35
CA LYS A 54 4.03 -15.35 1.85
C LYS A 54 3.52 -14.04 2.46
N ARG A 55 2.30 -13.59 2.14
CA ARG A 55 1.69 -12.42 2.79
C ARG A 55 1.35 -12.64 4.27
N HIS A 56 1.39 -13.88 4.74
CA HIS A 56 1.14 -14.22 6.14
C HIS A 56 2.43 -14.42 6.93
N GLN A 57 3.60 -14.10 6.36
CA GLN A 57 4.86 -14.15 7.08
C GLN A 57 4.85 -13.19 8.28
N ALA A 58 5.44 -13.63 9.38
CA ALA A 58 5.55 -12.83 10.59
C ALA A 58 6.60 -11.73 10.42
N ILE A 59 6.28 -10.53 10.90
CA ILE A 59 7.13 -9.34 10.85
C ILE A 59 7.73 -9.08 12.24
N PRO A 60 9.05 -9.22 12.41
CA PRO A 60 9.72 -8.80 13.63
C PRO A 60 9.64 -7.28 13.85
N PRO A 61 9.69 -6.78 15.10
CA PRO A 61 9.75 -7.53 16.36
C PRO A 61 8.38 -7.94 16.90
N LEU A 62 7.28 -7.42 16.34
CA LEU A 62 5.92 -7.64 16.85
C LEU A 62 5.41 -9.06 16.62
N ASN A 63 6.05 -9.81 15.72
CA ASN A 63 5.70 -11.18 15.34
C ASN A 63 4.25 -11.32 14.83
N ARG A 64 3.69 -10.21 14.33
CA ARG A 64 2.39 -10.11 13.65
C ARG A 64 2.55 -10.47 12.18
N LYS A 65 1.50 -11.00 11.56
CA LYS A 65 1.54 -11.32 10.13
C LYS A 65 1.52 -10.04 9.30
N LEU A 66 2.27 -10.01 8.19
CA LEU A 66 2.25 -8.89 7.24
C LEU A 66 0.81 -8.49 6.84
N SER A 67 -0.03 -9.49 6.54
CA SER A 67 -1.44 -9.29 6.22
C SER A 67 -2.20 -8.49 7.28
N GLU A 68 -1.89 -8.66 8.57
CA GLU A 68 -2.61 -7.98 9.65
C GLU A 68 -2.35 -6.46 9.62
N PHE A 69 -1.15 -6.01 9.24
CA PHE A 69 -0.86 -4.58 9.10
C PHE A 69 -1.62 -3.95 7.92
N ILE A 70 -1.73 -4.69 6.81
CA ILE A 70 -2.53 -4.27 5.66
C ILE A 70 -4.00 -4.17 6.05
N ASP A 71 -4.53 -5.22 6.71
CA ASP A 71 -5.92 -5.29 7.11
C ASP A 71 -6.26 -4.18 8.14
N ASP A 72 -5.34 -3.86 9.05
CA ASP A 72 -5.46 -2.72 9.98
C ASP A 72 -5.63 -1.41 9.21
N ALA A 73 -4.77 -1.13 8.23
CA ALA A 73 -4.82 0.10 7.44
C ALA A 73 -6.09 0.20 6.58
N VAL A 74 -6.56 -0.92 6.00
CA VAL A 74 -7.85 -0.95 5.29
C VAL A 74 -9.00 -0.54 6.22
N ARG A 75 -9.02 -1.05 7.46
CA ARG A 75 -10.06 -0.71 8.44
C ARG A 75 -10.05 0.76 8.88
N THR A 76 -8.92 1.47 8.75
CA THR A 76 -8.86 2.91 9.04
C THR A 76 -9.30 3.79 7.86
N GLY A 77 -9.77 3.21 6.75
CA GLY A 77 -10.27 3.96 5.58
C GLY A 77 -9.19 4.42 4.59
N VAL A 78 -7.96 3.93 4.75
CA VAL A 78 -6.85 4.17 3.80
C VAL A 78 -7.23 3.63 2.43
N LYS A 79 -6.92 4.37 1.37
CA LYS A 79 -7.22 3.99 -0.02
C LYS A 79 -5.99 3.37 -0.67
N PHE A 80 -6.11 2.16 -1.18
CA PHE A 80 -5.04 1.48 -1.90
C PHE A 80 -5.23 1.59 -3.41
N TYR A 81 -4.15 1.88 -4.13
CA TYR A 81 -4.14 1.97 -5.58
C TYR A 81 -3.02 1.11 -6.17
N ALA A 82 -3.36 0.21 -7.08
CA ALA A 82 -2.41 -0.68 -7.72
C ALA A 82 -1.74 0.02 -8.91
N CYS A 83 -0.41 -0.10 -9.02
CA CYS A 83 0.32 0.39 -10.19
C CYS A 83 -0.01 -0.46 -11.43
N SER A 84 -0.47 0.19 -12.51
CA SER A 84 -0.84 -0.49 -13.75
C SER A 84 0.30 -1.30 -14.38
N THR A 85 1.54 -0.81 -14.32
CA THR A 85 2.73 -1.54 -14.79
C THR A 85 2.98 -2.77 -13.92
N ALA A 86 2.94 -2.65 -12.60
CA ALA A 86 3.19 -3.77 -11.69
C ALA A 86 2.16 -4.90 -11.83
N MET A 87 0.89 -4.54 -12.05
CA MET A 87 -0.19 -5.49 -12.33
C MET A 87 0.03 -6.22 -13.65
N ARG A 88 0.34 -5.48 -14.73
CA ARG A 88 0.60 -6.04 -16.06
C ARG A 88 1.80 -6.98 -16.07
N ASP A 89 2.91 -6.56 -15.46
CA ASP A 89 4.16 -7.35 -15.41
C ASP A 89 3.98 -8.71 -14.73
N ARG A 90 2.97 -8.83 -13.86
CA ARG A 90 2.64 -10.04 -13.10
C ARG A 90 1.38 -10.76 -13.60
N ASN A 91 0.77 -10.28 -14.68
CA ASN A 91 -0.50 -10.79 -15.21
C ASN A 91 -1.59 -10.88 -14.13
N LEU A 92 -1.74 -9.82 -13.35
CA LEU A 92 -2.72 -9.70 -12.27
C LEU A 92 -3.89 -8.81 -12.70
N GLU A 93 -5.08 -9.17 -12.23
CA GLU A 93 -6.30 -8.37 -12.27
C GLU A 93 -6.68 -7.92 -10.85
N LEU A 94 -7.54 -6.90 -10.71
CA LEU A 94 -8.00 -6.44 -9.39
C LEU A 94 -8.66 -7.57 -8.58
N SER A 95 -9.31 -8.54 -9.24
CA SER A 95 -9.91 -9.71 -8.61
C SER A 95 -8.92 -10.62 -7.89
N ASP A 96 -7.64 -10.56 -8.27
CA ASP A 96 -6.56 -11.34 -7.67
C ASP A 96 -6.00 -10.72 -6.39
N LEU A 97 -6.32 -9.43 -6.14
CA LEU A 97 -5.85 -8.68 -4.97
C LEU A 97 -6.85 -8.71 -3.83
N THR A 98 -6.35 -8.63 -2.59
CA THR A 98 -7.16 -8.48 -1.38
C THR A 98 -8.12 -7.30 -1.48
N GLU A 99 -9.21 -7.36 -0.73
CA GLU A 99 -10.18 -6.27 -0.67
C GLU A 99 -9.53 -4.95 -0.19
N GLY A 100 -10.16 -3.82 -0.53
CA GLY A 100 -9.69 -2.48 -0.13
C GLY A 100 -8.93 -1.70 -1.20
N PHE A 101 -8.63 -2.32 -2.35
CA PHE A 101 -8.15 -1.59 -3.53
C PHE A 101 -9.27 -0.76 -4.17
N GLY A 102 -8.93 0.47 -4.53
CA GLY A 102 -9.69 1.26 -5.49
C GLY A 102 -9.33 0.85 -6.93
N GLU A 103 -9.21 1.85 -7.79
CA GLU A 103 -8.83 1.66 -9.19
C GLU A 103 -7.33 1.35 -9.37
N VAL A 104 -7.00 0.72 -10.50
CA VAL A 104 -5.61 0.61 -10.98
C VAL A 104 -5.21 1.95 -11.60
N ILE A 105 -4.09 2.53 -11.16
CA ILE A 105 -3.60 3.83 -11.65
C ILE A 105 -2.20 3.73 -12.25
N GLY A 106 -1.90 4.60 -13.21
CA GLY A 106 -0.58 4.73 -13.83
C GLY A 106 0.28 5.84 -13.20
N MET A 107 1.54 5.90 -13.61
CA MET A 107 2.52 6.86 -13.09
C MET A 107 2.09 8.33 -13.29
N VAL A 108 1.39 8.63 -14.39
CA VAL A 108 0.86 9.98 -14.66
C VAL A 108 -0.13 10.41 -13.57
N THR A 109 -1.12 9.56 -13.25
CA THR A 109 -2.09 9.82 -12.18
C THR A 109 -1.41 9.91 -10.81
N MET A 110 -0.44 9.04 -10.54
CA MET A 110 0.33 9.08 -9.29
C MET A 110 1.07 10.42 -9.14
N LEU A 111 1.75 10.86 -10.20
CA LEU A 111 2.51 12.12 -10.21
C LEU A 111 1.59 13.33 -10.07
N ASP A 112 0.48 13.37 -10.83
CA ASP A 112 -0.52 14.44 -10.74
C ASP A 112 -1.07 14.61 -9.31
N ARG A 113 -1.37 13.50 -8.61
CA ARG A 113 -1.82 13.53 -7.22
C ARG A 113 -0.71 13.93 -6.23
N ALA A 114 0.52 13.50 -6.50
CA ALA A 114 1.70 13.79 -5.70
C ALA A 114 2.09 15.29 -5.73
N THR A 115 1.80 15.98 -6.82
CA THR A 115 2.17 17.40 -7.01
C THR A 115 1.08 18.39 -6.60
N GLN A 116 -0.01 17.93 -6.00
CA GLN A 116 -1.05 18.82 -5.48
C GLN A 116 -0.55 19.58 -4.23
N ASP A 117 -0.92 20.85 -4.08
CA ASP A 117 -0.43 21.74 -3.01
C ASP A 117 -0.70 21.23 -1.59
N ASN A 118 -1.74 20.39 -1.41
CA ASN A 118 -2.13 19.83 -0.11
C ASN A 118 -1.59 18.42 0.14
N THR A 119 -0.67 17.93 -0.70
CA THR A 119 -0.14 16.57 -0.64
C THR A 119 1.25 16.53 0.01
N THR A 120 1.42 15.63 0.97
CA THR A 120 2.73 15.16 1.41
C THR A 120 2.94 13.75 0.89
N VAL A 121 4.15 13.45 0.39
CA VAL A 121 4.52 12.11 -0.09
C VAL A 121 5.59 11.53 0.81
N LEU A 122 5.38 10.27 1.23
CA LEU A 122 6.40 9.47 1.91
C LEU A 122 6.66 8.21 1.08
N THR A 123 7.93 7.93 0.80
CA THR A 123 8.34 6.75 0.01
C THR A 123 8.97 5.71 0.92
N PHE A 124 8.45 4.50 0.86
CA PHE A 124 8.90 3.32 1.59
C PHE A 124 9.12 2.15 0.64
#